data_AF-A0A2N2JN01-F1
#
_entry.id   AF-A0A2N2JN01-F1
#
_cell.length_a   1.000
_cell.length_b   1.000
_cell.length_c   1.000
_cell.angle_alpha   90.00
_cell.angle_beta   90.00
_cell.angle_gamma   90.00
#
_symmetry.space_group_name_H-M   'P 1'
#
loop_
_entity.id
_entity.type
_entity.pdbx_description
1 polymer ?
#
loop_
_entity_poly.entity_id
_entity_poly.type
_entity_poly.pdbx_seq_one_letter_code
_entity_poly.pdbx_strand_id
1 'polypeptide(L)'
;MRPVAALAIATLLAACGTSPVTAPPPAAPTTAPAAPRWRIERPTFFAAGAIDFDAFGRWSREVPLPAISEDGALVAIGSASEDGARGNPNYVVRLVEVEGGREVLKATLLDAEEVDEHVDDPGFEGVVTERVDRVNDVLAKHRWTGAGVPLDDLAGVRAEQDFGTPFVGPIGLRDAGFEVTLHEPRLRVRHEGRVLVDRDYPAWSVPAEDVCGAADRESIPDAEEACVCHNPVTLRGGRVDLDRGVLLLDIGYLGTDICWEPDSWTAVVALGK
;
A
#
# COMPACT_ATOMS: atom_id res chain seq x y z
N MET A 1 73.64 -36.79 1.97
CA MET A 1 73.37 -36.45 0.55
C MET A 1 72.89 -37.70 -0.15
N ARG A 2 71.61 -37.75 -0.54
CA ARG A 2 70.99 -38.87 -1.28
C ARG A 2 70.33 -38.29 -2.53
N PRO A 3 70.46 -38.92 -3.71
CA PRO A 3 69.81 -38.43 -4.91
C PRO A 3 68.37 -38.94 -4.97
N VAL A 4 67.44 -38.08 -5.33
CA VAL A 4 66.05 -38.45 -5.64
C VAL A 4 65.96 -38.59 -7.17
N ALA A 5 65.62 -39.80 -7.61
CA ALA A 5 65.39 -40.13 -9.02
C ALA A 5 64.00 -39.62 -9.45
N ALA A 6 63.96 -38.89 -10.56
CA ALA A 6 62.73 -38.42 -11.18
C ALA A 6 62.12 -39.55 -12.04
N LEU A 7 60.87 -39.91 -11.72
CA LEU A 7 60.07 -40.89 -12.46
C LEU A 7 59.22 -40.13 -13.49
N ALA A 8 59.49 -40.34 -14.78
CA ALA A 8 58.69 -39.78 -15.87
C ALA A 8 57.50 -40.70 -16.16
N ILE A 9 56.29 -40.20 -15.91
CA ILE A 9 55.03 -40.87 -16.29
C ILE A 9 54.63 -40.31 -17.66
N ALA A 10 54.65 -41.18 -18.67
CA ALA A 10 54.15 -40.88 -20.01
C ALA A 10 52.64 -41.15 -20.06
N THR A 11 51.86 -40.08 -20.16
CA THR A 11 50.39 -40.15 -20.27
C THR A 11 49.99 -40.26 -21.74
N LEU A 12 49.36 -41.39 -22.10
CA LEU A 12 48.73 -41.60 -23.40
C LEU A 12 47.42 -40.81 -23.48
N LEU A 13 47.38 -39.80 -24.36
CA LEU A 13 46.18 -39.05 -24.71
C LEU A 13 45.37 -39.85 -25.74
N ALA A 14 44.23 -40.39 -25.32
CA ALA A 14 43.22 -40.95 -26.22
C ALA A 14 42.44 -39.81 -26.90
N ALA A 15 42.48 -39.77 -28.22
CA ALA A 15 41.73 -38.82 -29.03
C ALA A 15 40.26 -39.27 -29.16
N CYS A 16 39.37 -38.70 -28.35
CA CYS A 16 37.93 -38.80 -28.57
C CYS A 16 37.55 -37.80 -29.68
N GLY A 17 37.15 -38.31 -30.84
CA GLY A 17 36.58 -37.51 -31.92
C GLY A 17 35.23 -36.92 -31.52
N THR A 18 35.19 -35.61 -31.32
CA THR A 18 33.96 -34.84 -31.15
C THR A 18 33.46 -34.37 -32.51
N SER A 19 32.28 -34.84 -32.90
CA SER A 19 31.56 -34.27 -34.04
C SER A 19 31.22 -32.80 -33.74
N PRO A 20 31.34 -31.87 -34.71
CA PRO A 20 31.01 -30.47 -34.49
C PRO A 20 29.51 -30.32 -34.25
N VAL A 21 29.14 -30.03 -33.00
CA VAL A 21 27.80 -29.59 -32.65
C VAL A 21 27.61 -28.21 -33.28
N THR A 22 26.78 -28.13 -34.30
CA THR A 22 26.41 -26.85 -34.91
C THR A 22 25.61 -26.08 -33.86
N ALA A 23 26.14 -24.93 -33.44
CA ALA A 23 25.46 -24.08 -32.47
C ALA A 23 24.08 -23.68 -33.03
N PRO A 24 23.00 -23.81 -32.24
CA PRO A 24 21.70 -23.34 -32.66
C PRO A 24 21.79 -21.84 -32.97
N PRO A 25 21.07 -21.35 -33.99
CA PRO A 25 21.05 -19.93 -34.32
C PRO A 25 20.63 -19.13 -33.08
N PRO A 26 21.23 -17.94 -32.84
CA PRO A 26 20.86 -17.11 -31.71
C PRO A 26 19.36 -16.84 -31.78
N ALA A 27 18.66 -17.08 -30.66
CA ALA A 27 17.25 -16.78 -30.55
C ALA A 27 17.02 -15.32 -30.96
N ALA A 28 16.06 -15.09 -31.86
CA ALA A 28 15.65 -13.75 -32.22
C ALA A 28 15.34 -12.98 -30.92
N PRO A 29 15.77 -11.70 -30.79
CA PRO A 29 15.49 -10.92 -29.60
C PRO A 29 13.97 -10.85 -29.43
N THR A 30 13.46 -11.64 -28.48
CA THR A 30 12.07 -11.56 -28.04
C THR A 30 11.86 -10.15 -27.55
N THR A 31 11.14 -9.35 -28.33
CA THR A 31 10.74 -8.01 -27.91
C THR A 31 9.88 -8.23 -26.68
N ALA A 32 10.40 -7.87 -25.50
CA ALA A 32 9.63 -7.96 -24.27
C ALA A 32 8.30 -7.21 -24.52
N PRO A 33 7.15 -7.81 -24.20
CA PRO A 33 5.88 -7.12 -24.35
C PRO A 33 5.99 -5.77 -23.64
N ALA A 34 5.55 -4.71 -24.31
CA ALA A 34 5.54 -3.39 -23.72
C ALA A 34 4.81 -3.49 -22.38
N ALA A 35 5.47 -3.09 -21.28
CA ALA A 35 4.83 -3.08 -19.98
C ALA A 35 3.49 -2.35 -20.08
N PRO A 36 2.40 -2.89 -19.53
CA PRO A 36 1.09 -2.25 -19.59
C PRO A 36 1.22 -0.82 -19.07
N ARG A 37 0.68 0.14 -19.84
CA ARG A 37 0.65 1.55 -19.42
C ARG A 37 -0.47 1.70 -18.40
N TRP A 38 -0.14 2.26 -17.25
CA TRP A 38 -1.07 2.41 -16.14
C TRP A 38 -2.10 3.49 -16.40
N ARG A 39 -3.36 3.19 -16.07
CA ARG A 39 -4.46 4.16 -16.10
C ARG A 39 -5.46 3.84 -14.98
N ILE A 40 -5.87 4.84 -14.24
CA ILE A 40 -7.08 4.80 -13.40
C ILE A 40 -8.27 4.78 -14.35
N GLU A 41 -9.17 3.80 -14.19
CA GLU A 41 -10.35 3.72 -15.02
C GLU A 41 -11.26 4.91 -14.75
N ARG A 42 -11.98 5.33 -15.79
CA ARG A 42 -12.99 6.38 -15.61
C ARG A 42 -14.14 5.81 -14.77
N PRO A 43 -14.73 6.63 -13.88
CA PRO A 43 -15.86 6.21 -13.09
C PRO A 43 -17.03 5.86 -13.99
N THR A 44 -17.83 4.89 -13.56
CA THR A 44 -19.14 4.60 -14.17
C THR A 44 -20.21 5.09 -13.20
N PHE A 45 -20.92 6.16 -13.57
CA PHE A 45 -22.07 6.65 -12.82
C PHE A 45 -23.33 5.90 -13.29
N PHE A 46 -24.10 5.34 -12.35
CA PHE A 46 -25.38 4.69 -12.69
C PHE A 46 -26.51 5.71 -12.63
N ALA A 47 -27.57 5.48 -13.41
CA ALA A 47 -28.73 6.36 -13.56
C ALA A 47 -29.57 6.59 -12.27
N ALA A 48 -29.10 6.13 -11.11
CA ALA A 48 -29.71 6.31 -9.80
C ALA A 48 -28.79 7.05 -8.81
N GLY A 49 -27.73 7.73 -9.28
CA GLY A 49 -26.79 8.46 -8.43
C GLY A 49 -25.79 7.57 -7.68
N ALA A 50 -25.92 6.24 -7.80
CA ALA A 50 -24.95 5.29 -7.26
C ALA A 50 -23.70 5.25 -8.13
N ILE A 51 -22.55 5.47 -7.51
CA ILE A 51 -21.24 5.17 -8.07
C ILE A 51 -20.95 3.73 -7.67
N ASP A 52 -20.91 2.80 -8.63
CA ASP A 52 -20.55 1.39 -8.34
C ASP A 52 -19.04 1.35 -8.10
N PHE A 53 -18.69 1.42 -6.82
CA PHE A 53 -17.44 0.86 -6.34
C PHE A 53 -17.62 -0.65 -6.43
N ASP A 54 -16.70 -1.39 -7.08
CA ASP A 54 -16.64 -2.82 -6.76
C ASP A 54 -16.55 -2.94 -5.22
N ALA A 55 -17.02 -4.05 -4.64
CA ALA A 55 -17.19 -4.22 -3.18
C ALA A 55 -15.91 -4.04 -2.32
N PHE A 56 -14.84 -3.51 -2.90
CA PHE A 56 -13.52 -3.21 -2.35
C PHE A 56 -13.00 -1.79 -2.69
N GLY A 57 -13.82 -0.89 -3.25
CA GLY A 57 -13.40 0.50 -3.52
C GLY A 57 -12.39 0.67 -4.66
N ARG A 58 -12.25 -0.31 -5.57
CA ARG A 58 -11.21 -0.27 -6.61
C ARG A 58 -11.66 0.48 -7.87
N TRP A 59 -11.07 1.65 -8.08
CA TRP A 59 -11.14 2.44 -9.33
C TRP A 59 -10.23 1.92 -10.46
N SER A 60 -9.55 0.79 -10.27
CA SER A 60 -8.66 0.25 -11.30
C SER A 60 -8.73 -1.27 -11.37
N ARG A 61 -9.40 -1.78 -12.40
CA ARG A 61 -9.38 -3.22 -12.72
C ARG A 61 -8.05 -3.69 -13.30
N GLU A 62 -7.27 -2.79 -13.89
CA GLU A 62 -6.02 -3.17 -14.56
C GLU A 62 -4.81 -3.25 -13.62
N VAL A 63 -4.73 -2.39 -12.58
CA VAL A 63 -3.74 -2.55 -11.49
C VAL A 63 -4.24 -1.94 -10.17
N PRO A 64 -4.41 -2.72 -9.08
CA PRO A 64 -4.89 -2.18 -7.82
C PRO A 64 -3.84 -1.24 -7.20
N LEU A 65 -4.24 -0.01 -6.86
CA LEU A 65 -3.46 0.81 -5.94
C LEU A 65 -3.41 0.11 -4.56
N PRO A 66 -2.32 0.26 -3.79
CA PRO A 66 -1.14 1.09 -4.05
C PRO A 66 -0.19 0.52 -5.12
N ALA A 67 0.70 1.37 -5.62
CA ALA A 67 1.63 1.07 -6.70
C ALA A 67 2.96 1.78 -6.53
N ILE A 68 4.05 1.18 -7.02
CA ILE A 68 5.42 1.68 -6.87
C ILE A 68 5.96 2.00 -8.26
N SER A 69 6.61 3.14 -8.45
CA SER A 69 7.27 3.44 -9.73
C SER A 69 8.40 2.45 -9.99
N GLU A 70 8.70 2.17 -11.26
CA GLU A 70 9.67 1.13 -11.62
C GLU A 70 11.08 1.43 -11.09
N ASP A 71 11.42 2.72 -10.96
CA ASP A 71 12.66 3.20 -10.34
C ASP A 71 12.65 3.18 -8.80
N GLY A 72 11.50 2.91 -8.17
CA GLY A 72 11.31 2.88 -6.72
C GLY A 72 11.27 4.26 -6.05
N ALA A 73 11.17 5.35 -6.82
CA ALA A 73 11.22 6.71 -6.28
C ALA A 73 9.87 7.21 -5.74
N LEU A 74 8.76 6.70 -6.28
CA LEU A 74 7.41 7.17 -5.98
C LEU A 74 6.48 6.00 -5.65
N VAL A 75 5.49 6.27 -4.80
CA VAL A 75 4.35 5.40 -4.54
C VAL A 75 3.07 6.15 -4.86
N ALA A 76 2.22 5.57 -5.70
CA ALA A 76 0.85 6.02 -5.90
C ALA A 76 -0.08 5.25 -4.95
N ILE A 77 -0.91 5.98 -4.21
CA ILE A 77 -1.81 5.45 -3.20
C ILE A 77 -3.21 5.98 -3.51
N GLY A 78 -4.17 5.09 -3.67
CA GLY A 78 -5.58 5.43 -3.75
C GLY A 78 -6.23 5.13 -2.41
N SER A 79 -7.00 6.07 -1.88
CA SER A 79 -7.84 5.86 -0.71
C SER A 79 -9.29 6.12 -1.10
N ALA A 80 -10.13 5.13 -0.84
CA ALA A 80 -11.57 5.27 -0.85
C ALA A 80 -12.02 5.27 0.61
N SER A 81 -12.79 6.27 1.00
CA SER A 81 -13.40 6.35 2.32
C SER A 81 -14.86 6.70 2.21
N GLU A 82 -15.60 6.45 3.27
CA GLU A 82 -16.98 6.90 3.41
C GLU A 82 -16.99 8.07 4.40
N ASP A 83 -17.82 9.06 4.12
CA ASP A 83 -18.02 10.19 5.01
C ASP A 83 -18.92 9.81 6.20
N GLY A 84 -18.31 9.08 7.13
CA GLY A 84 -18.92 8.64 8.38
C GLY A 84 -20.32 8.05 8.18
N ALA A 85 -21.27 8.55 8.96
CA ALA A 85 -22.66 8.05 8.96
C ALA A 85 -23.44 8.32 7.66
N ARG A 86 -22.98 9.22 6.78
CA ARG A 86 -23.65 9.52 5.51
C ARG A 86 -23.41 8.43 4.47
N GLY A 87 -22.32 7.67 4.59
CA GLY A 87 -21.95 6.63 3.62
C GLY A 87 -21.56 7.18 2.24
N ASN A 88 -21.39 8.49 2.11
CA ASN A 88 -21.02 9.10 0.85
C ASN A 88 -19.54 8.86 0.55
N PRO A 89 -19.19 8.51 -0.68
CA PRO A 89 -17.83 8.14 -1.02
C PRO A 89 -16.91 9.35 -1.19
N ASN A 90 -15.72 9.23 -0.62
CA ASN A 90 -14.56 10.06 -0.88
C ASN A 90 -13.52 9.25 -1.63
N TYR A 91 -12.88 9.86 -2.65
CA TYR A 91 -11.78 9.22 -3.35
C TYR A 91 -10.62 10.19 -3.55
N VAL A 92 -9.47 9.82 -3.00
CA VAL A 92 -8.23 10.61 -3.06
C VAL A 92 -7.11 9.75 -3.64
N VAL A 93 -6.35 10.33 -4.56
CA VAL A 93 -5.09 9.77 -5.04
C VAL A 93 -3.94 10.61 -4.53
N ARG A 94 -2.94 9.94 -3.96
CA ARG A 94 -1.70 10.55 -3.46
C ARG A 94 -0.52 9.96 -4.21
N LEU A 95 0.47 10.79 -4.52
CA LEU A 95 1.79 10.34 -4.91
C LEU A 95 2.77 10.78 -3.83
N VAL A 96 3.57 9.84 -3.34
CA VAL A 96 4.49 10.04 -2.23
C VAL A 96 5.89 9.64 -2.67
N GLU A 97 6.88 10.50 -2.43
CA GLU A 97 8.29 10.16 -2.56
C GLU A 97 8.67 9.13 -1.52
N VAL A 98 9.27 8.03 -1.97
CA VAL A 98 9.75 6.96 -1.08
C VAL A 98 10.80 7.51 -0.13
N GLU A 99 11.82 8.18 -0.69
CA GLU A 99 12.83 8.87 0.10
C GLU A 99 12.25 10.14 0.72
N GLY A 100 12.29 10.23 2.04
CA GLY A 100 11.77 11.39 2.79
C GLY A 100 10.25 11.41 3.01
N GLY A 101 9.46 10.60 2.29
CA GLY A 101 8.02 10.46 2.53
C GLY A 101 7.21 11.70 2.16
N ARG A 102 7.70 12.54 1.25
CA ARG A 102 7.05 13.79 0.87
C ARG A 102 5.93 13.54 -0.13
N GLU A 103 4.75 14.10 0.14
CA GLU A 103 3.64 14.08 -0.81
C GLU A 103 3.92 15.04 -1.97
N VAL A 104 3.95 14.50 -3.20
CA VAL A 104 4.17 15.27 -4.44
C VAL A 104 2.85 15.59 -5.17
N LEU A 105 1.80 14.83 -4.88
CA LEU A 105 0.45 15.07 -5.35
C LEU A 105 -0.53 14.58 -4.28
N LYS A 106 -1.57 15.36 -4.02
CA LYS A 106 -2.82 14.93 -3.42
C LYS A 106 -3.96 15.46 -4.27
N ALA A 107 -4.73 14.54 -4.83
CA ALA A 107 -5.84 14.86 -5.73
C ALA A 107 -7.10 14.17 -5.23
N THR A 108 -8.05 14.97 -4.75
CA THR A 108 -9.42 14.52 -4.50
C THR A 108 -10.11 14.37 -5.86
N LEU A 109 -10.46 13.14 -6.23
CA LEU A 109 -11.22 12.88 -7.45
C LEU A 109 -12.71 13.03 -7.18
N LEU A 110 -13.14 12.56 -6.02
CA LEU A 110 -14.52 12.62 -5.56
C LEU A 110 -14.53 13.03 -4.10
N ASP A 111 -15.34 14.05 -3.79
CA ASP A 111 -15.60 14.50 -2.43
C ASP A 111 -17.05 14.16 -2.06
N ALA A 112 -17.24 13.68 -0.83
CA ALA A 112 -18.54 13.25 -0.33
C ALA A 112 -19.56 14.39 -0.23
N GLU A 113 -19.13 15.63 0.05
CA GLU A 113 -20.02 16.79 0.08
C GLU A 113 -20.52 17.12 -1.33
N GLU A 114 -19.64 16.99 -2.33
CA GLU A 114 -20.02 17.23 -3.73
C GLU A 114 -21.01 16.19 -4.24
N VAL A 115 -20.97 14.95 -3.73
CA VAL A 115 -21.96 13.93 -4.08
C VAL A 115 -23.36 14.38 -3.66
N ASP A 116 -23.53 14.88 -2.43
CA ASP A 116 -24.84 15.35 -1.96
C ASP A 116 -25.35 16.54 -2.77
N GLU A 117 -24.47 17.48 -3.10
CA GLU A 117 -24.84 18.70 -3.81
C GLU A 117 -25.16 18.46 -5.30
N HIS A 118 -24.56 17.43 -5.90
CA HIS A 118 -24.56 17.22 -7.35
C HIS A 118 -25.06 15.84 -7.81
N VAL A 119 -25.66 15.02 -6.94
CA VAL A 119 -26.20 13.69 -7.30
C VAL A 119 -27.16 13.73 -8.49
N ASP A 120 -27.94 14.80 -8.62
CA ASP A 120 -28.90 15.00 -9.72
C ASP A 120 -28.32 15.83 -10.90
N ASP A 121 -27.05 16.26 -10.82
CA ASP A 121 -26.41 17.07 -11.86
C ASP A 121 -25.73 16.18 -12.92
N PRO A 122 -26.26 16.10 -14.16
CA PRO A 122 -25.65 15.30 -15.22
C PRO A 122 -24.26 15.81 -15.65
N GLY A 123 -23.87 17.03 -15.27
CA GLY A 123 -22.54 17.58 -15.51
C GLY A 123 -21.47 17.09 -14.53
N PHE A 124 -21.85 16.59 -13.36
CA PHE A 124 -20.93 16.24 -12.28
C PHE A 124 -19.98 15.09 -12.65
N GLU A 125 -20.49 14.10 -13.38
CA GLU A 125 -19.67 13.02 -13.94
C GLU A 125 -18.52 13.55 -14.81
N GLY A 126 -18.78 14.61 -15.59
CA GLY A 126 -17.77 15.26 -16.41
C GLY A 126 -16.66 15.90 -15.57
N VAL A 127 -17.01 16.52 -14.46
CA VAL A 127 -16.06 17.15 -13.51
C VAL A 127 -15.15 16.08 -12.88
N VAL A 128 -15.72 14.99 -12.40
CA VAL A 128 -14.98 13.87 -11.81
C VAL A 128 -14.08 13.21 -12.86
N THR A 129 -14.59 13.01 -14.07
CA THR A 129 -13.81 12.47 -15.21
C THR A 129 -12.61 13.35 -15.54
N GLU A 130 -12.77 14.68 -15.54
CA GLU A 130 -11.66 15.60 -15.79
C GLU A 130 -10.58 15.50 -14.70
N ARG A 131 -10.97 15.35 -13.43
CA ARG A 131 -10.03 15.13 -12.32
C ARG A 131 -9.23 13.84 -12.50
N VAL A 132 -9.91 12.76 -12.88
CA VAL A 132 -9.30 11.45 -13.16
C VAL A 132 -8.31 11.55 -14.32
N ASP A 133 -8.70 12.20 -15.42
CA ASP A 133 -7.81 12.38 -16.57
C ASP A 133 -6.56 13.20 -16.19
N ARG A 134 -6.69 14.25 -15.36
CA ARG A 134 -5.52 15.00 -14.84
C ARG A 134 -4.57 14.15 -14.00
N VAL A 135 -5.10 13.27 -13.13
CA VAL A 135 -4.25 12.36 -12.35
C VAL A 135 -3.59 11.33 -13.25
N ASN A 136 -4.32 10.80 -14.24
CA ASN A 136 -3.76 9.89 -15.23
C ASN A 136 -2.61 10.52 -16.03
N ASP A 137 -2.72 11.80 -16.39
CA ASP A 137 -1.64 12.55 -17.07
C ASP A 137 -0.37 12.65 -16.20
N VAL A 138 -0.53 12.73 -14.87
CA VAL A 138 0.61 12.69 -13.94
C VAL A 138 1.18 11.28 -13.84
N LEU A 139 0.34 10.27 -13.64
CA LEU A 139 0.77 8.87 -13.51
C LEU A 139 1.47 8.38 -14.79
N ALA A 140 1.01 8.80 -15.98
CA ALA A 140 1.58 8.40 -17.27
C ALA A 140 3.04 8.85 -17.48
N LYS A 141 3.57 9.76 -16.63
CA LYS A 141 4.98 10.18 -16.66
C LYS A 141 5.93 9.13 -16.11
N HIS A 142 5.42 8.11 -15.43
CA HIS A 142 6.19 7.04 -14.82
C HIS A 142 5.71 5.67 -15.30
N ARG A 143 6.60 4.69 -15.22
CA ARG A 143 6.22 3.27 -15.28
C ARG A 143 6.03 2.78 -13.85
N TRP A 144 5.06 1.92 -13.64
CA TRP A 144 4.63 1.51 -12.31
C TRP A 144 4.57 -0.02 -12.24
N THR A 145 4.69 -0.54 -11.03
CA THR A 145 4.51 -1.94 -10.66
C THR A 145 3.55 -2.04 -9.48
N GLY A 146 2.91 -3.20 -9.29
CA GLY A 146 2.09 -3.44 -8.11
C GLY A 146 2.90 -3.23 -6.81
N ALA A 147 2.19 -3.04 -5.71
CA ALA A 147 2.75 -2.72 -4.38
C ALA A 147 3.60 -3.82 -3.71
N GLY A 148 4.19 -4.74 -4.47
CA GLY A 148 5.00 -5.84 -3.93
C GLY A 148 4.17 -6.95 -3.29
N VAL A 149 4.84 -7.74 -2.46
CA VAL A 149 4.28 -8.94 -1.81
C VAL A 149 3.60 -8.54 -0.50
N PRO A 150 2.38 -9.02 -0.19
CA PRO A 150 1.77 -8.86 1.12
C PRO A 150 2.70 -9.35 2.23
N LEU A 151 2.77 -8.64 3.36
CA LEU A 151 3.63 -9.04 4.47
C LEU A 151 3.29 -10.44 4.98
N ASP A 152 2.02 -10.83 4.95
CA ASP A 152 1.55 -12.14 5.45
C ASP A 152 1.95 -13.31 4.55
N ASP A 153 2.22 -13.01 3.28
CA ASP A 153 2.67 -13.99 2.29
C ASP A 153 4.19 -14.22 2.38
N LEU A 154 4.92 -13.39 3.14
CA LEU A 154 6.35 -13.61 3.37
C LEU A 154 6.53 -14.82 4.28
N ALA A 155 7.27 -15.82 3.80
CA ALA A 155 7.55 -17.03 4.54
C ALA A 155 8.13 -16.69 5.94
N GLY A 156 7.46 -17.19 6.99
CA GLY A 156 7.89 -17.01 8.37
C GLY A 156 7.28 -15.81 9.10
N VAL A 157 6.49 -14.99 8.40
CA VAL A 157 5.63 -14.00 9.05
C VAL A 157 4.51 -14.72 9.78
N ARG A 158 4.61 -14.73 11.10
CA ARG A 158 3.49 -15.02 11.99
C ARG A 158 3.07 -13.69 12.57
N ALA A 159 1.98 -13.14 12.07
CA ALA A 159 1.26 -12.16 12.87
C ALA A 159 0.87 -12.89 14.17
N GLU A 160 1.35 -12.41 15.32
CA GLU A 160 0.99 -13.00 16.62
C GLU A 160 -0.51 -12.79 16.94
N GLN A 161 -1.20 -11.96 16.14
CA GLN A 161 -2.63 -11.72 16.18
C GLN A 161 -3.20 -11.55 14.75
N ASP A 162 -4.48 -11.85 14.58
CA ASP A 162 -5.21 -11.61 13.33
C ASP A 162 -5.31 -10.10 13.07
N PHE A 163 -5.05 -9.67 11.83
CA PHE A 163 -5.30 -8.31 11.37
C PHE A 163 -6.75 -7.92 11.63
N GLY A 164 -6.97 -6.73 12.20
CA GLY A 164 -8.30 -6.23 12.56
C GLY A 164 -8.67 -6.38 14.04
N THR A 165 -7.83 -6.98 14.88
CA THR A 165 -7.98 -6.89 16.35
C THR A 165 -7.22 -5.69 16.92
N PRO A 166 -7.68 -5.10 18.05
CA PRO A 166 -6.96 -4.03 18.74
C PRO A 166 -5.53 -4.46 19.05
N PHE A 167 -4.60 -3.70 18.50
CA PHE A 167 -3.22 -4.11 18.38
C PHE A 167 -2.48 -3.83 19.70
N VAL A 168 -2.13 -4.88 20.45
CA VAL A 168 -1.46 -4.72 21.78
C VAL A 168 -0.06 -5.34 21.81
N GLY A 169 0.47 -5.86 20.69
CA GLY A 169 1.74 -6.60 20.66
C GLY A 169 2.63 -6.26 19.45
N PRO A 170 3.95 -6.49 19.51
CA PRO A 170 4.84 -6.25 18.38
C PRO A 170 4.54 -7.21 17.20
N ILE A 171 4.35 -6.71 15.97
CA ILE A 171 4.49 -7.55 14.76
C ILE A 171 6.00 -7.71 14.50
N GLY A 172 6.57 -8.74 15.13
CA GLY A 172 7.92 -9.17 14.80
C GLY A 172 7.93 -9.90 13.46
N LEU A 173 8.07 -9.19 12.34
CA LEU A 173 8.42 -9.78 11.04
C LEU A 173 9.87 -10.28 11.02
N ARG A 174 10.21 -11.23 11.89
CA ARG A 174 11.61 -11.62 12.09
C ARG A 174 12.26 -12.29 10.87
N ASP A 175 11.46 -12.70 9.88
CA ASP A 175 11.95 -13.19 8.60
C ASP A 175 11.95 -12.07 7.54
N ALA A 176 12.97 -12.09 6.68
CA ALA A 176 13.41 -10.97 5.84
C ALA A 176 13.96 -9.75 6.62
N GLY A 177 14.30 -9.91 7.91
CA GLY A 177 15.05 -8.92 8.68
C GLY A 177 14.24 -7.74 9.22
N PHE A 178 12.91 -7.79 9.15
CA PHE A 178 12.04 -6.70 9.60
C PHE A 178 11.65 -6.80 11.08
N GLU A 179 11.28 -5.66 11.66
CA GLU A 179 10.63 -5.58 12.97
C GLU A 179 9.65 -4.41 12.91
N VAL A 180 8.34 -4.68 12.93
CA VAL A 180 7.30 -3.65 12.81
C VAL A 180 6.47 -3.66 14.09
N THR A 181 6.72 -2.70 14.98
CA THR A 181 5.99 -2.58 16.23
C THR A 181 5.11 -1.35 16.20
N LEU A 182 3.81 -1.53 16.38
CA LEU A 182 2.88 -0.46 16.68
C LEU A 182 2.46 -0.63 18.14
N HIS A 183 2.89 0.26 19.01
CA HIS A 183 2.42 0.32 20.39
C HIS A 183 1.93 1.73 20.60
N GLU A 184 0.61 1.92 20.55
CA GLU A 184 0.01 3.24 20.53
C GLU A 184 0.66 4.19 21.56
N PRO A 185 1.10 5.40 21.13
CA PRO A 185 0.98 5.96 19.78
C PRO A 185 2.13 5.59 18.83
N ARG A 186 3.15 4.83 19.24
CA ARG A 186 4.41 4.74 18.51
C ARG A 186 4.39 3.62 17.46
N LEU A 187 4.60 3.96 16.19
CA LEU A 187 5.04 3.01 15.16
C LEU A 187 6.56 3.05 15.05
N ARG A 188 7.16 1.87 15.12
CA ARG A 188 8.58 1.66 14.84
C ARG A 188 8.76 0.55 13.82
N VAL A 189 9.55 0.85 12.79
CA VAL A 189 9.97 -0.10 11.78
C VAL A 189 11.48 -0.21 11.83
N ARG A 190 11.98 -1.44 11.92
CA ARG A 190 13.40 -1.75 11.79
C ARG A 190 13.60 -2.74 10.64
N HIS A 191 14.74 -2.64 10.00
CA HIS A 191 15.21 -3.60 9.02
C HIS A 191 16.70 -3.84 9.28
N GLU A 192 17.09 -5.09 9.49
CA GLU A 192 18.46 -5.49 9.82
C GLU A 192 19.05 -4.69 10.99
N GLY A 193 18.21 -4.39 11.99
CA GLY A 193 18.59 -3.64 13.20
C GLY A 193 18.59 -2.11 13.04
N ARG A 194 18.56 -1.57 11.82
CA ARG A 194 18.43 -0.13 11.55
C ARG A 194 16.99 0.32 11.74
N VAL A 195 16.78 1.42 12.46
CA VAL A 195 15.45 2.06 12.59
C VAL A 195 15.17 2.83 11.30
N LEU A 196 14.12 2.43 10.58
CA LEU A 196 13.65 3.08 9.34
C LEU A 196 12.54 4.08 9.63
N VAL A 197 11.63 3.73 10.54
CA VAL A 197 10.54 4.60 11.00
C VAL A 197 10.51 4.58 12.52
N ASP A 198 10.30 5.75 13.11
CA ASP A 198 9.98 5.91 14.52
C ASP A 198 9.13 7.19 14.64
N ARG A 199 7.80 7.03 14.58
CA ARG A 199 6.84 8.14 14.49
C ARG A 199 5.60 7.86 15.34
N ASP A 200 4.93 8.93 15.73
CA ASP A 200 3.70 8.85 16.51
C ASP A 200 2.47 8.81 15.59
N TYR A 201 1.55 7.94 15.95
CA TYR A 201 0.23 7.62 15.42
C TYR A 201 -0.71 7.47 16.61
N PRO A 202 -1.20 8.59 17.17
CA PRO A 202 -2.14 8.52 18.29
C PRO A 202 -3.47 7.91 17.84
N ALA A 203 -4.21 7.35 18.80
CA ALA A 203 -5.63 7.11 18.61
C ALA A 203 -6.33 8.36 18.10
N TRP A 204 -7.40 8.15 17.34
CA TRP A 204 -8.38 9.20 17.10
C TRP A 204 -9.19 9.32 18.38
N SER A 205 -9.19 10.47 19.06
CA SER A 205 -10.15 10.71 20.16
C SER A 205 -10.98 11.99 20.04
N VAL A 206 -12.31 11.88 19.89
CA VAL A 206 -13.27 13.00 19.76
C VAL A 206 -13.84 13.30 21.14
N PRO A 207 -13.85 14.58 21.58
CA PRO A 207 -14.55 14.97 22.79
C PRO A 207 -16.03 14.59 22.74
N ALA A 208 -16.59 14.20 23.89
CA ALA A 208 -17.96 13.73 23.99
C ALA A 208 -19.01 14.77 23.54
N GLU A 209 -18.70 16.06 23.71
CA GLU A 209 -19.51 17.20 23.25
C GLU A 209 -19.65 17.30 21.72
N ASP A 210 -18.70 16.76 20.97
CA ASP A 210 -18.71 16.79 19.51
C ASP A 210 -19.33 15.53 18.91
N VAL A 211 -19.46 14.46 19.71
CA VAL A 211 -20.04 13.16 19.30
C VAL A 211 -21.52 13.09 19.61
N CYS A 212 -21.90 13.40 20.86
CA CYS A 212 -23.28 13.37 21.31
C CYS A 212 -23.84 14.77 21.43
N GLY A 213 -25.02 15.00 20.85
CA GLY A 213 -25.75 16.23 21.05
C GLY A 213 -26.11 16.43 22.53
N ALA A 214 -26.38 17.67 22.91
CA ALA A 214 -26.79 17.99 24.29
C ALA A 214 -28.02 17.19 24.75
N ALA A 215 -28.94 16.88 23.83
CA ALA A 215 -30.14 16.08 24.11
C ALA A 215 -29.81 14.60 24.38
N ASP A 216 -28.82 14.03 23.68
CA ASP A 216 -28.41 12.65 23.86
C ASP A 216 -27.72 12.48 25.22
N ARG A 217 -26.92 13.47 25.64
CA ARG A 217 -26.23 13.48 26.94
C ARG A 217 -27.15 13.50 28.16
N GLU A 218 -28.36 14.06 28.05
CA GLU A 218 -29.36 14.00 29.13
C GLU A 218 -30.04 12.63 29.22
N SER A 219 -30.06 11.88 28.12
CA SER A 219 -30.79 10.61 28.00
C SER A 219 -29.93 9.36 28.19
N ILE A 220 -28.61 9.47 27.99
CA ILE A 220 -27.64 8.38 28.12
C ILE A 220 -27.00 8.45 29.52
N PRO A 221 -27.22 7.46 30.40
CA PRO A 221 -26.45 7.34 31.64
C PRO A 221 -24.96 7.26 31.30
N ASP A 222 -24.14 8.02 32.02
CA ASP A 222 -22.69 8.09 31.80
C ASP A 222 -22.31 8.55 30.37
N ALA A 223 -23.10 9.45 29.78
CA ALA A 223 -22.84 10.01 28.45
C ALA A 223 -21.42 10.58 28.27
N GLU A 224 -20.80 11.07 29.34
CA GLU A 224 -19.40 11.53 29.27
C GLU A 224 -18.40 10.43 28.96
N GLU A 225 -18.72 9.17 29.27
CA GLU A 225 -17.90 8.01 28.93
C GLU A 225 -18.44 7.33 27.67
N ALA A 226 -19.76 7.18 27.55
CA ALA A 226 -20.42 6.54 26.42
C ALA A 226 -20.31 7.33 25.11
N CYS A 227 -20.07 8.63 25.17
CA CYS A 227 -19.94 9.49 23.99
C CYS A 227 -18.48 9.86 23.67
N VAL A 228 -17.48 9.36 24.41
CA VAL A 228 -16.09 9.55 23.98
C VAL A 228 -15.85 8.63 22.80
N CYS A 229 -15.60 9.24 21.64
CA CYS A 229 -15.09 8.46 20.54
C CYS A 229 -13.60 8.26 20.70
N HIS A 230 -13.19 7.02 20.92
CA HIS A 230 -11.81 6.62 20.98
C HIS A 230 -11.59 5.42 20.06
N ASN A 231 -10.99 5.68 18.90
CA ASN A 231 -10.64 4.64 17.95
C ASN A 231 -9.14 4.39 18.06
N PRO A 232 -8.69 3.28 18.67
CA PRO A 232 -7.28 2.98 18.78
C PRO A 232 -6.67 2.74 17.40
N VAL A 233 -5.40 3.13 17.25
CA VAL A 233 -4.67 2.89 16.00
C VAL A 233 -4.39 1.39 15.84
N THR A 234 -4.51 0.89 14.62
CA THR A 234 -4.18 -0.50 14.29
C THR A 234 -3.39 -0.61 12.99
N LEU A 235 -2.53 -1.62 12.90
CA LEU A 235 -1.92 -2.01 11.64
C LEU A 235 -2.85 -2.98 10.94
N ARG A 236 -3.48 -2.56 9.83
CA ARG A 236 -4.42 -3.37 9.05
C ARG A 236 -3.72 -4.30 8.07
N GLY A 237 -2.48 -4.01 7.72
CA GLY A 237 -1.67 -4.84 6.84
C GLY A 237 -0.42 -4.12 6.36
N GLY A 238 0.24 -4.72 5.39
CA GLY A 238 1.31 -4.06 4.65
C GLY A 238 1.80 -4.88 3.49
N ARG A 239 2.68 -4.28 2.70
CA ARG A 239 3.30 -4.90 1.53
C ARG A 239 4.76 -4.46 1.42
N VAL A 240 5.60 -5.32 0.88
CA VAL A 240 7.03 -5.02 0.68
C VAL A 240 7.47 -5.31 -0.75
N ASP A 241 8.30 -4.42 -1.29
CA ASP A 241 9.06 -4.62 -2.52
C ASP A 241 10.55 -4.43 -2.19
N LEU A 242 11.25 -5.55 -1.97
CA LEU A 242 12.67 -5.55 -1.60
C LEU A 242 13.57 -5.09 -2.75
N ASP A 243 13.20 -5.40 -4.00
CA ASP A 243 13.97 -4.98 -5.18
C ASP A 243 14.00 -3.45 -5.32
N ARG A 244 12.89 -2.81 -4.94
CA ARG A 244 12.75 -1.35 -4.95
C ARG A 244 13.08 -0.71 -3.61
N GLY A 245 13.22 -1.49 -2.54
CA GLY A 245 13.50 -0.99 -1.21
C GLY A 245 12.33 -0.20 -0.63
N VAL A 246 11.10 -0.68 -0.80
CA VAL A 246 9.88 -0.01 -0.34
C VAL A 246 9.08 -0.92 0.59
N LEU A 247 8.66 -0.40 1.74
CA LEU A 247 7.66 -1.01 2.61
C LEU A 247 6.46 -0.08 2.71
N LEU A 248 5.27 -0.64 2.53
CA LEU A 248 3.98 0.01 2.67
C LEU A 248 3.26 -0.57 3.87
N LEU A 249 2.79 0.27 4.78
CA LEU A 249 2.04 -0.13 5.97
C LEU A 249 0.66 0.52 5.92
N ASP A 250 -0.38 -0.29 5.95
CA ASP A 250 -1.76 0.19 6.04
C ASP A 250 -2.11 0.37 7.52
N ILE A 251 -2.23 1.64 7.93
CA ILE A 251 -2.58 1.99 9.31
C ILE A 251 -4.00 2.49 9.28
N GLY A 252 -4.85 1.85 10.06
CA GLY A 252 -6.23 2.26 10.24
C GLY A 252 -6.53 2.48 11.71
N TYR A 253 -7.81 2.59 11.98
CA TYR A 253 -8.34 2.74 13.32
C TYR A 253 -9.40 1.67 13.53
N LEU A 254 -9.60 1.25 14.76
CA LEU A 254 -10.71 0.35 15.09
C LEU A 254 -11.83 1.20 15.63
N GLY A 255 -12.82 1.43 14.78
CA GLY A 255 -14.05 2.09 15.17
C GLY A 255 -14.88 1.23 16.09
N THR A 256 -15.84 1.92 16.68
CA THR A 256 -17.00 1.32 17.32
C THR A 256 -18.24 1.86 16.61
N ASP A 257 -19.37 1.17 16.70
CA ASP A 257 -20.61 1.57 16.01
C ASP A 257 -21.10 3.00 16.37
N ILE A 258 -20.58 3.55 17.47
CA ILE A 258 -20.91 4.89 17.96
C ILE A 258 -19.97 5.99 17.43
N CYS A 259 -18.91 5.62 16.70
CA CYS A 259 -17.83 6.52 16.32
C CYS A 259 -17.50 6.45 14.85
N TRP A 260 -17.54 7.59 14.17
CA TRP A 260 -16.99 7.66 12.83
C TRP A 260 -15.50 7.31 12.87
N GLU A 261 -15.09 6.41 11.98
CA GLU A 261 -13.68 6.11 11.79
C GLU A 261 -13.07 7.19 10.90
N PRO A 262 -11.88 7.71 11.22
CA PRO A 262 -11.08 8.37 10.19
C PRO A 262 -10.71 7.38 9.08
N ASP A 263 -10.35 7.96 7.95
CA ASP A 263 -9.74 7.22 6.86
C ASP A 263 -8.50 6.44 7.32
N SER A 264 -8.37 5.20 6.86
CA SER A 264 -7.09 4.52 6.92
C SER A 264 -6.09 5.24 6.02
N TRP A 265 -4.82 5.07 6.35
CA TRP A 265 -3.75 5.71 5.63
C TRP A 265 -2.71 4.66 5.24
N THR A 266 -1.90 4.95 4.22
CA THR A 266 -0.73 4.11 3.91
C THR A 266 0.52 4.89 4.23
N ALA A 267 1.33 4.36 5.16
CA ALA A 267 2.68 4.85 5.43
C ALA A 267 3.66 4.25 4.41
N VAL A 268 4.47 5.10 3.79
CA VAL A 268 5.54 4.72 2.86
C VAL A 268 6.87 4.77 3.58
N VAL A 269 7.63 3.68 3.50
CA VAL A 269 8.90 3.51 4.18
C VAL A 269 9.99 3.14 3.19
N ALA A 270 11.00 3.99 3.06
CA ALA A 270 12.23 3.65 2.36
C ALA A 270 13.03 2.63 3.18
N LEU A 271 13.42 1.54 2.54
CA LEU A 271 14.24 0.49 3.16
C LEU A 271 15.73 0.82 3.13
N GLY A 272 16.12 1.77 2.27
CA GLY A 272 17.51 2.13 1.95
C GLY A 272 18.26 0.97 1.30
N LYS A 273 18.74 1.16 0.08
CA LYS A 273 19.56 0.17 -0.64
C LYS A 273 20.95 0.01 -0.03
#